data_AF-A0A350WML1-F1
#
_entry.id   AF-A0A350WML1-F1
#
_cell.length_a   1.000
_cell.length_b   1.000
_cell.length_c   1.000
_cell.angle_alpha   90.00
_cell.angle_beta   90.00
_cell.angle_gamma   90.00
#
_symmetry.space_group_name_H-M   'P 1'
#
loop_
_entity.id
_entity.type
_entity.pdbx_description
1 polymer ?
#
loop_
_entity_poly.entity_id
_entity_poly.type
_entity_poly.pdbx_seq_one_letter_code
_entity_poly.pdbx_strand_id
1 'polypeptide(L)'
;MEFEALFRELTLSTEMIRSLLAGIGKEEARFKPDEESWSILEVVCHLYDEEREDFREHTDFILNRQHDEWHPIDPQGWATERKYNQQDFAEMKEKFFSERKKSLDWLQEHAEAKWETLYTSPFGSMKAVDMFACWVAHDNLHIRQLVELRRKHIERLTHPIDIQYAGDW
;
A
#
# COMPACT_ATOMS: atom_id res chain seq x y z
N MET A 1 6.23 -13.77 18.25
CA MET A 1 4.76 -13.92 18.34
C MET A 1 4.07 -12.88 17.45
N GLU A 2 4.56 -11.64 17.42
CA GLU A 2 4.01 -10.57 16.57
C GLU A 2 4.38 -10.72 15.10
N PHE A 3 5.63 -11.07 14.76
CA PHE A 3 6.09 -11.25 13.37
C PHE A 3 5.20 -12.20 12.55
N GLU A 4 5.00 -13.44 13.01
CA GLU A 4 4.19 -14.45 12.30
C GLU A 4 2.75 -13.99 12.05
N ALA A 5 2.16 -13.23 12.99
CA ALA A 5 0.82 -12.70 12.83
C ALA A 5 0.77 -11.58 11.79
N LEU A 6 1.74 -10.66 11.83
CA LEU A 6 1.88 -9.57 10.87
C LEU A 6 2.20 -10.09 9.46
N PHE A 7 3.10 -11.06 9.35
CA PHE A 7 3.46 -11.69 8.08
C PHE A 7 2.27 -12.40 7.42
N ARG A 8 1.50 -13.15 8.22
CA ARG A 8 0.26 -13.76 7.75
C ARG A 8 -0.73 -12.68 7.28
N GLU A 9 -0.89 -11.61 8.04
CA GLU A 9 -1.81 -10.52 7.67
C GLU A 9 -1.39 -9.81 6.38
N LEU A 10 -0.09 -9.52 6.20
CA LEU A 10 0.44 -8.96 4.95
C LEU A 10 0.22 -9.89 3.74
N THR A 11 0.34 -11.21 3.97
CA THR A 11 0.06 -12.21 2.94
C THR A 11 -1.43 -12.21 2.57
N LEU A 12 -2.32 -12.13 3.56
CA LEU A 12 -3.77 -12.08 3.33
C LEU A 12 -4.17 -10.76 2.64
N SER A 13 -3.63 -9.62 3.06
CA SER A 13 -3.91 -8.32 2.44
C SER A 13 -3.46 -8.28 0.99
N THR A 14 -2.35 -8.93 0.65
CA THR A 14 -1.90 -9.09 -0.74
C THR A 14 -2.98 -9.72 -1.62
N GLU A 15 -3.63 -10.79 -1.14
CA GLU A 15 -4.66 -11.50 -1.90
C GLU A 15 -6.00 -10.75 -1.90
N MET A 16 -6.32 -10.01 -0.83
CA MET A 16 -7.46 -9.09 -0.79
C MET A 16 -7.29 -7.98 -1.85
N ILE A 17 -6.12 -7.34 -1.91
CA ILE A 17 -5.81 -6.32 -2.91
C ILE A 17 -5.86 -6.93 -4.32
N ARG A 18 -5.28 -8.12 -4.54
CA ARG A 18 -5.38 -8.83 -5.82
C ARG A 18 -6.82 -9.03 -6.26
N SER A 19 -7.69 -9.43 -5.34
CA SER A 19 -9.11 -9.63 -5.60
C SER A 19 -9.84 -8.32 -5.92
N LEU A 20 -9.53 -7.24 -5.19
CA LEU A 20 -10.09 -5.91 -5.43
C LEU A 20 -9.66 -5.30 -6.77
N LEU A 21 -8.48 -5.67 -7.28
CA LEU A 21 -7.96 -5.19 -8.57
C LEU A 21 -8.35 -6.07 -9.77
N ALA A 22 -9.01 -7.20 -9.52
CA ALA A 22 -9.40 -8.14 -10.55
C ALA A 22 -10.52 -7.57 -11.45
N GLY A 23 -10.40 -7.81 -12.76
CA GLY A 23 -11.41 -7.43 -13.76
C GLY A 23 -11.50 -5.93 -14.09
N ILE A 24 -10.73 -5.07 -13.41
CA ILE A 24 -10.77 -3.62 -13.61
C ILE A 24 -10.16 -3.24 -14.97
N GLY A 25 -10.91 -2.45 -15.75
CA GLY A 25 -10.47 -1.89 -17.03
C GLY A 25 -9.60 -0.64 -16.90
N LYS A 26 -8.91 -0.23 -17.97
CA LYS A 26 -8.01 0.95 -17.95
C LYS A 26 -8.72 2.25 -17.59
N GLU A 27 -9.89 2.50 -18.16
CA GLU A 27 -10.67 3.71 -17.91
C GLU A 27 -11.27 3.73 -16.49
N GLU A 28 -11.69 2.57 -15.98
CA GLU A 28 -12.15 2.41 -14.61
C GLU A 28 -11.02 2.67 -13.62
N ALA A 29 -9.82 2.12 -13.88
CA ALA A 29 -8.67 2.31 -13.01
C ALA A 29 -8.24 3.78 -12.89
N ARG A 30 -8.44 4.59 -13.95
CA ARG A 30 -8.07 6.02 -14.01
C ARG A 30 -9.14 6.96 -13.48
N PHE A 31 -10.34 6.46 -13.25
CA PHE A 31 -11.45 7.27 -12.79
C PHE A 31 -11.17 7.81 -11.39
N LYS A 32 -11.31 9.13 -11.25
CA LYS A 32 -11.32 9.82 -9.96
C LYS A 32 -12.77 10.26 -9.65
N PRO A 33 -13.30 9.97 -8.44
CA PRO A 33 -14.60 10.47 -8.01
C PRO A 33 -14.70 12.00 -8.00
N ASP A 34 -13.59 12.67 -7.63
CA ASP A 34 -13.44 14.12 -7.58
C ASP A 34 -11.95 14.50 -7.78
N GLU A 35 -11.62 15.79 -7.76
CA GLU A 35 -10.25 16.27 -8.04
C GLU A 35 -9.23 15.88 -6.95
N GLU A 36 -9.67 15.76 -5.70
CA GLU A 36 -8.84 15.51 -4.52
C GLU A 36 -8.60 14.01 -4.32
N SER A 37 -9.60 13.18 -4.61
CA SER A 37 -9.57 11.72 -4.48
C SER A 37 -8.58 11.06 -5.43
N TRP A 38 -7.90 10.02 -4.96
CA TRP A 38 -7.11 9.14 -5.83
C TRP A 38 -8.01 8.19 -6.61
N SER A 39 -7.56 7.83 -7.81
CA SER A 39 -8.07 6.73 -8.61
C SER A 39 -7.47 5.40 -8.15
N ILE A 40 -8.02 4.28 -8.61
CA ILE A 40 -7.50 2.94 -8.30
C ILE A 40 -6.07 2.78 -8.83
N LEU A 41 -5.76 3.35 -10.00
CA LEU A 41 -4.41 3.39 -10.55
C LEU A 41 -3.44 4.15 -9.64
N GLU A 42 -3.86 5.30 -9.12
CA GLU A 42 -3.04 6.10 -8.20
C GLU A 42 -2.76 5.35 -6.90
N VAL A 43 -3.75 4.65 -6.34
CA VAL A 43 -3.56 3.79 -5.16
C VAL A 43 -2.56 2.66 -5.44
N VAL A 44 -2.62 2.01 -6.60
CA VAL A 44 -1.67 0.93 -6.95
C VAL A 44 -0.25 1.46 -7.13
N CYS A 45 -0.10 2.65 -7.73
CA CYS A 45 1.22 3.27 -7.86
C CYS A 45 1.81 3.63 -6.48
N HIS A 46 0.97 4.19 -5.60
CA HIS A 46 1.34 4.51 -4.22
C HIS A 46 1.82 3.28 -3.46
N LEU A 47 1.01 2.21 -3.47
CA LEU A 47 1.38 0.93 -2.84
C LEU A 47 2.69 0.37 -3.40
N TYR A 48 2.93 0.47 -4.71
CA TYR A 48 4.18 0.01 -5.31
C TYR A 48 5.42 0.80 -4.85
N ASP A 49 5.29 2.11 -4.68
CA ASP A 49 6.42 2.94 -4.30
C ASP A 49 6.73 2.81 -2.80
N GLU A 50 5.73 2.84 -1.93
CA GLU A 50 5.95 2.63 -0.49
C GLU A 50 6.41 1.22 -0.14
N GLU A 51 6.03 0.19 -0.91
CA GLU A 51 6.54 -1.17 -0.74
C GLU A 51 8.07 -1.24 -0.84
N ARG A 52 8.68 -0.38 -1.68
CA ARG A 52 10.12 -0.41 -1.98
C ARG A 52 10.90 0.69 -1.27
N GLU A 53 10.34 1.90 -1.22
CA GLU A 53 11.07 3.12 -0.80
C GLU A 53 10.70 3.55 0.62
N ASP A 54 9.60 3.06 1.19
CA ASP A 54 9.18 3.33 2.56
C ASP A 54 9.33 2.07 3.42
N PHE A 55 8.32 1.22 3.45
CA PHE A 55 8.20 0.21 4.49
C PHE A 55 9.33 -0.82 4.47
N ARG A 56 9.69 -1.40 3.31
CA ARG A 56 10.79 -2.38 3.28
C ARG A 56 12.14 -1.72 3.55
N GLU A 57 12.39 -0.58 2.92
CA GLU A 57 13.64 0.17 3.05
C GLU A 57 13.88 0.60 4.50
N HIS A 58 12.88 1.21 5.14
CA HIS A 58 12.99 1.68 6.51
C HIS A 58 13.00 0.54 7.53
N THR A 59 12.28 -0.56 7.28
CA THR A 59 12.37 -1.76 8.14
C THR A 59 13.78 -2.33 8.11
N ASP A 60 14.37 -2.49 6.91
CA ASP A 60 15.75 -2.95 6.76
C ASP A 60 16.75 -1.98 7.38
N PHE A 61 16.54 -0.67 7.20
CA PHE A 61 17.36 0.36 7.84
C PHE A 61 17.40 0.20 9.36
N ILE A 62 16.23 0.08 10.00
CA ILE A 62 16.13 -0.07 11.46
C ILE A 62 16.80 -1.36 11.92
N LEU A 63 16.63 -2.48 11.19
CA LEU A 63 17.19 -3.77 11.57
C LEU A 63 18.71 -3.85 11.38
N ASN A 64 19.21 -3.34 10.25
CA ASN A 64 20.53 -3.74 9.73
C ASN A 64 21.46 -2.57 9.41
N ARG A 65 20.93 -1.36 9.16
CA ARG A 65 21.69 -0.26 8.55
C ARG A 65 21.59 1.07 9.29
N GLN A 66 21.40 1.07 10.61
CA GLN A 66 21.32 2.30 11.40
C GLN A 66 22.58 3.21 11.37
N HIS A 67 23.68 2.76 10.78
CA HIS A 67 24.89 3.56 10.57
C HIS A 67 24.85 4.38 9.27
N ASP A 68 23.87 4.11 8.40
CA ASP A 68 23.64 4.83 7.15
C ASP A 68 22.79 6.09 7.40
N GLU A 69 22.66 6.92 6.36
CA GLU A 69 21.71 8.04 6.36
C GLU A 69 20.28 7.53 6.12
N TRP A 70 19.32 8.11 6.84
CA TRP A 70 17.90 7.79 6.66
C TRP A 70 17.42 8.20 5.26
N HIS A 71 16.68 7.32 4.59
CA HIS A 71 16.13 7.60 3.25
C HIS A 71 14.89 8.50 3.35
N PRO A 72 14.94 9.78 2.91
CA PRO A 72 13.77 10.66 2.94
C PRO A 72 12.78 10.29 1.82
N ILE A 73 11.48 10.38 2.13
CA ILE A 73 10.39 10.06 1.21
C ILE A 73 9.34 11.18 1.17
N ASP A 74 8.58 11.26 0.08
CA ASP A 74 7.42 12.15 -0.08
C ASP A 74 6.26 11.42 -0.77
N PRO A 75 5.58 10.48 -0.07
CA PRO A 75 4.58 9.62 -0.71
C PRO A 75 3.41 10.40 -1.33
N GLN A 76 2.96 11.48 -0.69
CA GLN A 76 1.91 12.34 -1.22
C GLN A 76 2.37 13.14 -2.44
N GLY A 77 3.60 13.68 -2.43
CA GLY A 77 4.16 14.41 -3.57
C GLY A 77 4.39 13.52 -4.80
N TRP A 78 4.78 12.26 -4.59
CA TRP A 78 5.04 11.30 -5.67
C TRP A 78 3.86 11.09 -6.60
N ALA A 79 2.62 11.16 -6.10
CA ALA A 79 1.44 11.00 -6.93
C ALA A 79 1.41 11.99 -8.11
N THR A 80 1.80 13.25 -7.84
CA THR A 80 1.89 14.30 -8.86
C THR A 80 3.21 14.22 -9.61
N GLU A 81 4.34 14.11 -8.90
CA GLU A 81 5.68 14.11 -9.49
C GLU A 81 5.87 12.96 -10.49
N ARG A 82 5.44 11.75 -10.12
CA ARG A 82 5.58 10.51 -10.91
C ARG A 82 4.37 10.27 -11.82
N LYS A 83 3.43 11.22 -11.87
CA LYS A 83 2.24 11.22 -12.74
C LYS A 83 1.47 9.91 -12.65
N TYR A 84 1.10 9.49 -11.45
CA TYR A 84 0.49 8.18 -11.19
C TYR A 84 -0.70 7.89 -12.11
N ASN A 85 -1.64 8.84 -12.29
CA ASN A 85 -2.81 8.62 -13.14
C ASN A 85 -2.49 8.58 -14.66
N GLN A 86 -1.23 8.74 -15.05
CA GLN A 86 -0.77 8.58 -16.44
C GLN A 86 -0.12 7.22 -16.71
N GLN A 87 0.19 6.44 -15.66
CA GLN A 87 0.84 5.12 -15.75
C GLN A 87 -0.05 4.04 -16.41
N ASP A 88 0.55 2.93 -16.86
CA ASP A 88 -0.24 1.80 -17.34
C ASP A 88 -0.68 0.89 -16.17
N PHE A 89 -1.99 0.69 -16.03
CA PHE A 89 -2.54 -0.06 -14.91
C PHE A 89 -2.15 -1.53 -14.88
N ALA A 90 -2.01 -2.18 -16.03
CA ALA A 90 -1.60 -3.59 -16.06
C ALA A 90 -0.13 -3.72 -15.62
N GLU A 91 0.74 -2.85 -16.14
CA GLU A 91 2.14 -2.80 -15.76
C GLU A 91 2.32 -2.50 -14.25
N MET A 92 1.58 -1.53 -13.71
CA MET A 92 1.71 -1.15 -12.30
C MET A 92 1.23 -2.24 -11.35
N LYS A 93 0.19 -3.02 -11.71
CA LYS A 93 -0.19 -4.20 -10.93
C LYS A 93 0.92 -5.25 -10.89
N GLU A 94 1.50 -5.57 -12.06
CA GLU A 94 2.59 -6.56 -12.13
C GLU A 94 3.81 -6.10 -11.33
N LYS A 95 4.16 -4.82 -11.42
CA LYS A 95 5.21 -4.20 -10.61
C LYS A 95 4.92 -4.34 -9.12
N PHE A 96 3.73 -3.94 -8.66
CA PHE A 96 3.35 -4.04 -7.26
C PHE A 96 3.42 -5.49 -6.75
N PHE A 97 2.79 -6.45 -7.42
CA PHE A 97 2.78 -7.83 -6.93
C PHE A 97 4.15 -8.51 -7.01
N SER A 98 4.96 -8.16 -8.01
CA SER A 98 6.35 -8.62 -8.08
C SER A 98 7.16 -8.07 -6.91
N GLU A 99 6.94 -6.80 -6.55
CA GLU A 99 7.64 -6.16 -5.45
C GLU A 99 7.19 -6.72 -4.09
N ARG A 100 5.88 -6.90 -3.90
CA ARG A 100 5.31 -7.57 -2.73
C ARG A 100 5.87 -8.96 -2.53
N LYS A 101 6.06 -9.73 -3.61
CA LYS A 101 6.69 -11.05 -3.51
C LYS A 101 8.11 -10.95 -2.94
N LYS A 102 8.94 -10.01 -3.44
CA LYS A 102 10.30 -9.80 -2.92
C LYS A 102 10.28 -9.39 -1.45
N SER A 103 9.33 -8.54 -1.05
CA SER A 103 9.17 -8.14 0.35
C SER A 103 8.81 -9.32 1.25
N LEU A 104 7.88 -10.18 0.82
CA LEU A 104 7.51 -11.38 1.58
C LEU A 104 8.68 -12.38 1.66
N ASP A 105 9.41 -12.60 0.57
CA ASP A 105 10.61 -13.44 0.59
C ASP A 105 11.65 -12.86 1.57
N TRP A 106 11.92 -11.55 1.50
CA TRP A 106 12.86 -10.85 2.39
C TRP A 106 12.44 -10.92 3.86
N LEU A 107 11.15 -10.70 4.16
CA LEU A 107 10.63 -10.81 5.53
C LEU A 107 10.82 -12.23 6.07
N GLN A 108 10.58 -13.25 5.25
CA GLN A 108 10.76 -14.65 5.64
C GLN A 108 12.23 -14.98 5.92
N GLU A 109 13.17 -14.44 5.13
CA GLU A 109 14.62 -14.55 5.37
C GLU A 109 15.04 -13.88 6.69
N HIS A 110 14.32 -12.85 7.13
CA HIS A 110 14.57 -12.08 8.34
C HIS A 110 13.60 -12.41 9.49
N ALA A 111 12.93 -13.56 9.45
CA ALA A 111 11.94 -13.95 10.47
C ALA A 111 12.51 -13.95 11.90
N GLU A 112 13.78 -14.36 12.05
CA GLU A 112 14.51 -14.42 13.33
C GLU A 112 15.32 -13.15 13.64
N ALA A 113 15.10 -12.05 12.91
CA ALA A 113 15.75 -10.79 13.18
C ALA A 113 15.36 -10.21 14.55
N LYS A 114 16.14 -9.25 15.04
CA LYS A 114 15.84 -8.54 16.30
C LYS A 114 14.77 -7.48 16.05
N TRP A 115 13.52 -7.90 15.90
CA TRP A 115 12.37 -7.01 15.62
C TRP A 115 12.11 -5.94 16.71
N GLU A 116 12.63 -6.14 17.92
CA GLU A 116 12.63 -5.16 19.01
C GLU A 116 13.72 -4.08 18.90
N THR A 117 14.55 -4.14 17.84
CA THR A 117 15.59 -3.14 17.58
C THR A 117 14.97 -1.76 17.47
N LEU A 118 15.39 -0.86 18.35
CA LEU A 118 14.92 0.52 18.42
C LEU A 118 15.81 1.40 17.56
N TYR A 119 15.19 2.27 16.76
CA TYR A 119 15.84 3.41 16.13
C TYR A 119 15.29 4.70 16.74
N THR A 120 16.16 5.65 17.04
CA THR A 120 15.81 6.96 17.60
C THR A 120 16.29 8.06 16.68
N SER A 121 15.36 8.91 16.25
CA SER A 121 15.61 10.11 15.46
C SER A 121 15.13 11.35 16.22
N PRO A 122 15.42 12.58 15.73
CA PRO A 122 14.85 13.80 16.30
C PRO A 122 13.32 13.85 16.30
N PHE A 123 12.65 13.03 15.49
CA PHE A 123 11.20 13.00 15.33
C PHE A 123 10.50 11.96 16.20
N GLY A 124 11.26 11.13 16.92
CA GLY A 124 10.72 10.07 17.78
C GLY A 124 11.57 8.81 17.74
N SER A 125 11.11 7.79 18.47
CA SER A 125 11.71 6.45 18.45
C SER A 125 10.71 5.44 17.93
N MET A 126 11.20 4.48 17.16
CA MET A 126 10.39 3.45 16.51
C MET A 126 11.17 2.13 16.49
N LYS A 127 10.51 1.01 16.82
CA LYS A 127 11.09 -0.32 16.66
C LYS A 127 10.84 -0.85 15.25
N ALA A 128 11.64 -1.82 14.81
CA ALA A 128 11.41 -2.49 13.53
C ALA A 128 10.01 -3.14 13.46
N VAL A 129 9.53 -3.71 14.57
CA VAL A 129 8.18 -4.29 14.65
C VAL A 129 7.08 -3.23 14.51
N ASP A 130 7.31 -2.01 15.01
CA ASP A 130 6.34 -0.90 14.86
C ASP A 130 6.22 -0.52 13.38
N MET A 131 7.35 -0.41 12.66
CA MET A 131 7.36 -0.14 11.22
C MET A 131 6.64 -1.24 10.44
N PHE A 132 6.90 -2.51 10.76
CA PHE A 132 6.22 -3.62 10.12
C PHE A 132 4.71 -3.63 10.42
N ALA A 133 4.30 -3.32 11.65
CA ALA A 133 2.89 -3.18 11.99
C ALA A 133 2.22 -2.04 11.22
N CYS A 134 2.90 -0.90 11.05
CA CYS A 134 2.45 0.20 10.21
C CYS A 134 2.29 -0.23 8.75
N TRP A 135 3.22 -1.00 8.18
CA TRP A 135 3.11 -1.53 6.82
C TRP A 135 1.84 -2.37 6.62
N VAL A 136 1.56 -3.29 7.54
CA VAL A 136 0.35 -4.13 7.49
C VAL A 136 -0.93 -3.31 7.67
N ALA A 137 -0.92 -2.34 8.59
CA ALA A 137 -2.06 -1.45 8.80
C ALA A 137 -2.31 -0.54 7.58
N HIS A 138 -1.24 -0.15 6.88
CA HIS A 138 -1.30 0.68 5.70
C HIS A 138 -1.96 -0.02 4.51
N ASP A 139 -1.69 -1.32 4.31
CA ASP A 139 -2.45 -2.16 3.37
C ASP A 139 -3.95 -2.12 3.67
N ASN A 140 -4.34 -2.21 4.95
CA ASN A 140 -5.74 -2.15 5.36
C ASN A 140 -6.38 -0.78 5.10
N LEU A 141 -5.61 0.31 5.26
CA LEU A 141 -6.04 1.66 4.90
C LEU A 141 -6.39 1.75 3.41
N HIS A 142 -5.54 1.20 2.53
CA HIS A 142 -5.80 1.22 1.08
C HIS A 142 -6.78 0.18 0.60
N ILE A 143 -6.94 -0.95 1.30
CA ILE A 143 -8.05 -1.88 1.04
C ILE A 143 -9.38 -1.16 1.24
N ARG A 144 -9.54 -0.40 2.32
CA ARG A 144 -10.73 0.43 2.54
C ARG A 144 -10.92 1.44 1.41
N GLN A 145 -9.86 2.14 1.00
CA GLN A 145 -9.92 3.09 -0.11
C GLN A 145 -10.32 2.42 -1.43
N LEU A 146 -9.77 1.24 -1.76
CA LEU A 146 -10.10 0.49 -2.96
C LEU A 146 -11.57 0.04 -2.97
N VAL A 147 -12.09 -0.40 -1.83
CA VAL A 147 -13.53 -0.74 -1.68
C VAL A 147 -14.41 0.48 -1.96
N GLU A 148 -14.06 1.64 -1.40
CA GLU A 148 -14.81 2.88 -1.65
C GLU A 148 -14.75 3.31 -3.12
N LEU A 149 -13.59 3.22 -3.77
CA LEU A 149 -13.46 3.54 -5.19
C LEU A 149 -14.29 2.62 -6.07
N ARG A 150 -14.37 1.33 -5.73
CA ARG A 150 -15.27 0.39 -6.43
C ARG A 150 -16.74 0.75 -6.20
N ARG A 151 -17.14 1.16 -5.00
CA ARG A 151 -18.50 1.66 -4.73
C ARG A 151 -18.80 2.90 -5.57
N LYS A 152 -17.90 3.89 -5.61
CA LYS A 152 -18.04 5.09 -6.45
C LYS A 152 -18.15 4.76 -7.94
N HIS A 153 -17.46 3.72 -8.40
CA HIS A 153 -17.63 3.24 -9.76
C HIS A 153 -19.04 2.68 -10.02
N ILE A 154 -19.60 1.88 -9.09
CA ILE A 154 -20.97 1.38 -9.18
C ILE A 154 -21.97 2.54 -9.23
N GLU A 155 -21.84 3.54 -8.34
CA GLU A 155 -22.68 4.75 -8.32
C GLU A 155 -22.66 5.46 -9.69
N ARG A 156 -21.48 5.59 -10.29
CA ARG A 156 -21.33 6.17 -11.64
C ARG A 156 -21.99 5.34 -12.73
N LEU A 157 -21.85 4.01 -12.69
CA LEU A 157 -22.43 3.10 -13.70
C LEU A 157 -23.95 3.07 -13.66
N THR A 158 -24.54 3.18 -12.46
CA THR A 158 -25.98 3.07 -12.27
C THR A 158 -26.70 4.41 -12.31
N HIS A 159 -25.99 5.53 -12.37
CA HIS A 159 -26.59 6.87 -12.37
C HIS A 159 -27.67 7.00 -13.47
N PRO A 160 -28.89 7.51 -13.16
CA PRO A 160 -29.28 8.22 -11.93
C PRO A 160 -29.92 7.33 -10.83
N ILE A 161 -29.75 6.00 -10.85
CA ILE A 161 -30.28 5.12 -9.81
C ILE A 161 -29.60 5.43 -8.47
N ASP A 162 -30.42 5.69 -7.45
CA ASP A 162 -29.97 5.85 -6.07
C ASP A 162 -29.73 4.47 -5.43
N ILE A 163 -28.52 4.27 -4.88
CA ILE A 163 -28.12 3.02 -4.23
C ILE A 163 -28.27 3.06 -2.69
N GLN A 164 -28.97 4.05 -2.13
CA GLN A 164 -29.22 4.19 -0.68
C GLN A 164 -29.72 2.91 0.02
N TYR A 165 -30.44 2.03 -0.70
CA TYR A 165 -30.89 0.75 -0.12
C TYR A 165 -29.73 -0.16 0.32
N ALA A 166 -28.55 -0.02 -0.27
CA ALA A 166 -27.34 -0.73 0.14
C ALA A 166 -26.76 -0.22 1.47
N GLY A 167 -27.29 0.88 2.02
CA GLY A 167 -26.79 1.58 3.19
C GLY A 167 -25.70 2.58 2.86
N ASP A 168 -25.51 3.51 3.80
CA ASP A 168 -24.37 4.41 3.87
C ASP A 168 -23.19 3.71 4.57
N TRP A 169 -21.99 4.23 4.32
CA TRP A 169 -20.75 3.73 4.91
C TRP A 169 -20.33 4.57 6.11
#